data_AF-A0A2P0QLF0-F1
#
_entry.id   AF-A0A2P0QLF0-F1
#
_cell.length_a   1.000
_cell.length_b   1.000
_cell.length_c   1.000
_cell.angle_alpha   90.00
_cell.angle_beta   90.00
_cell.angle_gamma   90.00
#
_symmetry.space_group_name_H-M   'P 1'
#
loop_
_entity.id
_entity.type
_entity.pdbx_description
1 polymer ?
#
loop_
_entity_poly.entity_id
_entity_poly.type
_entity_poly.pdbx_seq_one_letter_code
_entity_poly.pdbx_strand_id
1 'polypeptide(L)'
;WGAMSQKAAAIASGFWRLGIPVVVGPHGTKYRRMLLGRADKHEDWYVHDRRTGEQVYVGPVPEHLFFAAETKEEAMVMIAKLCMRPNDTSKGRAIKLTNYIDLHKRQFGTMPDDMYRYVRTMTDVPITMKAEITRHLKAHDWTENTIPDPTLLSRQVLKKER
;
A
#
# COMPACT_ATOMS: atom_id res chain seq x y z
N TRP A 1 13.07 14.31 -2.15
CA TRP A 1 14.11 14.00 -1.15
C TRP A 1 14.38 15.18 -0.20
N GLY A 2 15.10 16.22 -0.62
CA GLY A 2 15.46 17.37 0.24
C GLY A 2 14.36 18.44 0.40
N ALA A 3 13.17 18.10 0.90
CA ALA A 3 12.11 19.08 1.11
C ALA A 3 12.46 20.02 2.28
N MET A 4 12.61 21.33 2.00
CA MET A 4 12.98 22.34 3.01
C MET A 4 12.00 23.53 3.12
N SER A 5 11.22 23.81 2.06
CA SER A 5 10.40 25.02 1.98
C SER A 5 8.93 24.77 2.35
N GLN A 6 8.25 25.81 2.83
CA GLN A 6 6.79 25.79 3.02
C GLN A 6 6.04 25.48 1.71
N LYS A 7 6.60 25.87 0.56
CA LYS A 7 6.07 25.51 -0.76
C LYS A 7 6.07 23.99 -0.99
N ALA A 8 7.12 23.29 -0.56
CA ALA A 8 7.18 21.84 -0.67
C ALA A 8 6.12 21.15 0.20
N ALA A 9 5.87 21.65 1.42
CA ALA A 9 4.78 21.17 2.27
C ALA A 9 3.41 21.41 1.62
N ALA A 10 3.19 22.59 1.02
CA ALA A 10 1.95 22.90 0.31
C ALA A 10 1.73 21.98 -0.92
N ILE A 11 2.77 21.75 -1.72
CA ILE A 11 2.73 20.81 -2.86
C ILE A 11 2.41 19.40 -2.37
N ALA A 12 3.11 18.90 -1.35
CA ALA A 12 2.85 17.58 -0.77
C ALA A 12 1.40 17.47 -0.30
N SER A 13 0.86 18.55 0.29
CA SER A 13 -0.54 18.59 0.73
C SER A 13 -1.56 18.52 -0.39
N GLY A 14 -1.25 19.08 -1.56
CA GLY A 14 -2.05 18.87 -2.76
C GLY A 14 -2.10 17.40 -3.18
N PHE A 15 -0.96 16.70 -3.17
CA PHE A 15 -0.88 15.29 -3.56
C PHE A 15 -1.61 14.36 -2.59
N TRP A 16 -1.37 14.46 -1.28
CA TRP A 16 -2.05 13.54 -0.35
C TRP A 16 -3.55 13.79 -0.26
N ARG A 17 -4.02 15.03 -0.50
CA ARG A 17 -5.45 15.34 -0.61
C ARG A 17 -6.12 14.58 -1.77
N LEU A 18 -5.37 14.29 -2.83
CA LEU A 18 -5.81 13.49 -3.98
C LEU A 18 -5.57 11.98 -3.79
N GLY A 19 -5.18 11.54 -2.59
CA GLY A 19 -4.87 10.13 -2.31
C GLY A 19 -3.55 9.66 -2.93
N ILE A 20 -2.63 10.57 -3.23
CA ILE A 20 -1.31 10.26 -3.78
C ILE A 20 -0.28 10.29 -2.64
N PRO A 21 0.34 9.15 -2.30
CA PRO A 21 1.40 9.10 -1.29
C PRO A 21 2.62 9.95 -1.64
N VAL A 22 3.21 10.59 -0.64
CA VAL A 22 4.41 11.41 -0.77
C VAL A 22 5.50 10.92 0.19
N VAL A 23 6.69 10.66 -0.36
CA VAL A 23 7.90 10.32 0.40
C VAL A 23 8.88 11.50 0.39
N VAL A 24 9.29 11.94 1.56
CA VAL A 24 10.33 12.97 1.76
C VAL A 24 11.54 12.39 2.48
N GLY A 25 12.68 13.08 2.42
CA GLY A 25 13.85 12.72 3.22
C GLY A 25 13.68 13.11 4.69
N PRO A 26 14.71 12.88 5.53
CA PRO A 26 14.60 12.97 6.99
C PRO A 26 14.23 14.37 7.49
N HIS A 27 14.71 15.43 6.82
CA HIS A 27 14.33 16.80 7.16
C HIS A 27 12.85 17.11 6.96
N GLY A 28 12.10 16.28 6.23
CA GLY A 28 10.66 16.41 6.07
C GLY A 28 9.88 16.24 7.39
N THR A 29 10.46 15.54 8.38
CA THR A 29 9.89 15.46 9.73
C THR A 29 9.69 16.83 10.40
N LYS A 30 10.48 17.84 9.99
CA LYS A 30 10.37 19.23 10.48
C LYS A 30 9.05 19.91 10.10
N TYR A 31 8.28 19.36 9.15
CA TYR A 31 6.92 19.82 8.86
C TYR A 31 5.89 19.44 9.94
N ARG A 32 6.30 18.71 10.99
CA ARG A 32 5.54 18.37 12.21
C ARG A 32 4.33 17.45 12.03
N ARG A 33 3.84 17.24 10.82
CA ARG A 33 2.72 16.36 10.52
C ARG A 33 3.11 15.31 9.51
N MET A 34 2.95 14.04 9.88
CA MET A 34 3.06 12.89 8.98
C MET A 34 1.69 12.21 8.88
N LEU A 35 1.42 11.54 7.77
CA LEU A 35 0.16 10.83 7.54
C LEU A 35 0.46 9.34 7.42
N LEU A 36 0.69 8.73 8.58
CA LEU A 36 1.06 7.33 8.73
C LEU A 36 -0.20 6.52 9.04
N GLY A 37 -0.51 5.54 8.20
CA GLY A 37 -1.55 4.55 8.48
C GLY A 37 -1.10 3.53 9.52
N ARG A 38 -2.07 2.97 10.22
CA ARG A 38 -1.89 1.94 11.25
C ARG A 38 -2.20 0.58 10.65
N ALA A 39 -1.19 -0.08 10.08
CA ALA A 39 -1.38 -1.38 9.45
C ALA A 39 -1.75 -2.50 10.45
N ASP A 40 -1.53 -2.28 11.74
CA ASP A 40 -1.93 -3.15 12.85
C ASP A 40 -3.43 -3.09 13.18
N LYS A 41 -4.12 -2.00 12.83
CA LYS A 41 -5.55 -1.81 13.09
C LYS A 41 -6.38 -2.25 11.90
N HIS A 42 -6.94 -3.45 11.96
CA HIS A 42 -7.66 -4.04 10.83
C HIS A 42 -8.91 -3.23 10.42
N GLU A 43 -9.59 -2.65 11.40
CA GLU A 43 -10.80 -1.85 11.26
C GLU A 43 -10.61 -0.58 10.41
N ASP A 44 -9.39 -0.02 10.36
CA ASP A 44 -9.08 1.20 9.61
C ASP A 44 -9.01 0.96 8.08
N TRP A 45 -9.03 -0.30 7.63
CA TRP A 45 -8.81 -0.70 6.24
C TRP A 45 -10.03 -1.34 5.57
N TYR A 46 -11.23 -1.02 6.06
CA TYR A 46 -12.48 -1.38 5.40
C TYR A 46 -13.04 -0.21 4.59
N VAL A 47 -13.47 -0.51 3.37
CA VAL A 47 -14.13 0.43 2.47
C VAL A 47 -15.35 -0.21 1.84
N HIS A 48 -16.17 0.58 1.14
CA HIS A 48 -17.31 0.03 0.43
C HIS A 48 -16.88 -0.58 -0.90
N ASP A 49 -17.40 -1.77 -1.24
CA ASP A 49 -17.41 -2.20 -2.64
C ASP A 49 -18.50 -1.42 -3.38
N ARG A 50 -18.12 -0.74 -4.46
CA ARG A 50 -19.00 0.12 -5.25
C ARG A 50 -20.15 -0.66 -5.89
N ARG A 51 -19.98 -1.94 -6.17
CA ARG A 51 -20.95 -2.80 -6.86
C ARG A 51 -21.98 -3.37 -5.91
N THR A 52 -21.53 -3.85 -4.75
CA THR A 52 -22.40 -4.55 -3.78
C THR A 52 -22.87 -3.64 -2.64
N GLY A 53 -22.08 -2.62 -2.29
CA GLY A 53 -22.28 -1.77 -1.11
C GLY A 53 -21.76 -2.38 0.20
N GLU A 54 -21.22 -3.59 0.16
CA GLU A 54 -20.68 -4.29 1.33
C GLU A 54 -19.35 -3.69 1.78
N GLN A 55 -19.04 -3.85 3.06
CA GLN A 55 -17.72 -3.49 3.58
C GLN A 55 -16.72 -4.57 3.23
N VAL A 56 -15.64 -4.18 2.57
CA VAL A 56 -14.56 -5.05 2.10
C VAL A 56 -13.22 -4.59 2.65
N TYR A 57 -12.41 -5.56 3.08
CA TYR A 57 -11.06 -5.28 3.56
C TYR A 57 -10.13 -5.06 2.37
N VAL A 58 -9.45 -3.91 2.33
CA VAL A 58 -8.54 -3.53 1.23
C VAL A 58 -7.07 -3.66 1.57
N GLY A 59 -6.74 -3.97 2.81
CA GLY A 59 -5.37 -4.00 3.30
C GLY A 59 -4.74 -2.61 3.45
N PRO A 60 -3.54 -2.54 4.07
CA PRO A 60 -2.79 -1.31 4.26
C PRO A 60 -2.20 -0.73 2.95
N VAL A 61 -3.06 -0.37 1.99
CA VAL A 61 -2.67 -0.12 0.60
C VAL A 61 -3.35 1.14 0.03
N PRO A 62 -2.61 2.25 -0.19
CA PRO A 62 -1.26 2.53 0.31
C PRO A 62 -1.26 2.79 1.82
N GLU A 63 -0.23 2.32 2.52
CA GLU A 63 -0.16 2.40 3.98
C GLU A 63 -0.01 3.83 4.51
N HIS A 64 0.76 4.67 3.81
CA HIS A 64 1.06 6.02 4.24
C HIS A 64 0.74 6.99 3.11
N LEU A 65 0.23 8.17 3.48
CA LEU A 65 0.04 9.27 2.55
C LEU A 65 1.17 10.29 2.61
N PHE A 66 1.85 10.39 3.76
CA PHE A 66 3.02 11.25 3.91
C PHE A 66 4.01 10.59 4.86
N PHE A 67 5.17 10.20 4.32
CA PHE A 67 6.22 9.44 5.00
C PHE A 67 7.59 10.12 4.83
N ALA A 68 8.42 10.08 5.87
CA ALA A 68 9.76 10.63 5.86
C ALA A 68 10.75 9.47 6.01
N ALA A 69 11.40 9.11 4.90
CA ALA A 69 12.43 8.09 4.91
C ALA A 69 13.76 8.71 5.35
N GLU A 70 14.53 7.97 6.13
CA GLU A 70 15.84 8.36 6.63
C GLU A 70 16.91 8.20 5.55
N THR A 71 16.86 7.09 4.81
CA THR A 71 17.86 6.74 3.79
C THR A 71 17.24 6.63 2.40
N LYS A 72 18.06 6.77 1.36
CA LYS A 72 17.58 6.62 -0.03
C LYS A 72 17.10 5.19 -0.29
N GLU A 73 17.71 4.22 0.38
CA GLU A 73 17.40 2.80 0.32
C GLU A 73 15.98 2.53 0.84
N GLU A 74 15.65 3.07 2.01
CA GLU A 74 14.31 3.02 2.58
C GLU A 74 13.30 3.73 1.66
N ALA A 75 13.67 4.88 1.13
CA ALA A 75 12.82 5.63 0.22
C ALA A 75 12.46 4.82 -1.04
N MET A 76 13.43 4.12 -1.64
CA MET A 76 13.20 3.30 -2.83
C MET A 76 12.21 2.17 -2.55
N VAL A 77 12.38 1.48 -1.43
CA VAL A 77 11.49 0.39 -1.00
C VAL A 77 10.09 0.92 -0.70
N MET A 78 10.00 2.04 0.03
CA MET A 78 8.72 2.67 0.37
C MET A 78 7.98 3.18 -0.86
N ILE A 79 8.67 3.72 -1.86
CA ILE A 79 8.03 4.13 -3.13
C ILE A 79 7.39 2.92 -3.82
N ALA A 80 8.09 1.78 -3.90
CA ALA A 80 7.55 0.56 -4.52
C ALA A 80 6.32 0.04 -3.76
N LYS A 81 6.40 0.00 -2.42
CA LYS A 81 5.31 -0.40 -1.52
C LYS A 81 4.07 0.49 -1.69
N LEU A 82 4.25 1.81 -1.63
CA LEU A 82 3.17 2.79 -1.67
C LEU A 82 2.53 2.96 -3.05
N CYS A 83 3.06 2.31 -4.10
CA CYS A 83 2.44 2.25 -5.42
C CYS A 83 1.34 1.18 -5.54
N MET A 84 1.23 0.23 -4.60
CA MET A 84 0.15 -0.76 -4.61
C MET A 84 -1.22 -0.09 -4.41
N ARG A 85 -2.26 -0.63 -5.04
CA ARG A 85 -3.64 -0.13 -4.92
C ARG A 85 -4.60 -1.29 -4.69
N PRO A 86 -5.70 -1.12 -3.94
CA PRO A 86 -6.58 -2.24 -3.62
C PRO A 86 -7.19 -2.92 -4.84
N ASN A 87 -7.42 -2.15 -5.91
CA ASN A 87 -8.00 -2.60 -7.18
C ASN A 87 -6.97 -3.02 -8.24
N ASP A 88 -5.71 -3.26 -7.87
CA ASP A 88 -4.72 -3.81 -8.81
C ASP A 88 -5.25 -5.11 -9.44
N THR A 89 -5.04 -5.31 -10.74
CA THR A 89 -5.27 -6.63 -11.36
C THR A 89 -4.27 -7.65 -10.80
N SER A 90 -4.55 -8.95 -10.88
CA SER A 90 -3.61 -9.97 -10.36
C SER A 90 -2.22 -9.86 -10.97
N LYS A 91 -2.14 -9.64 -12.29
CA LYS A 91 -0.87 -9.41 -13.00
C LYS A 91 -0.19 -8.12 -12.53
N GLY A 92 -0.94 -7.03 -12.36
CA GLY A 92 -0.41 -5.76 -11.88
C GLY A 92 0.15 -5.87 -10.46
N ARG A 93 -0.57 -6.56 -9.57
CA ARG A 93 -0.12 -6.82 -8.20
C ARG A 93 1.12 -7.69 -8.17
N ALA A 94 1.18 -8.75 -8.97
CA ALA A 94 2.36 -9.60 -9.07
C ALA A 94 3.61 -8.79 -9.45
N ILE A 95 3.52 -7.90 -10.45
CA ILE A 95 4.65 -7.04 -10.84
C ILE A 95 5.07 -6.11 -9.68
N LYS A 96 4.11 -5.48 -9.00
CA LYS A 96 4.40 -4.59 -7.87
C LYS A 96 5.03 -5.33 -6.69
N LEU A 97 4.54 -6.54 -6.37
CA LEU A 97 5.11 -7.41 -5.36
C LEU A 97 6.54 -7.82 -5.70
N THR A 98 6.80 -8.25 -6.95
CA THR A 98 8.16 -8.55 -7.41
C THR A 98 9.10 -7.37 -7.19
N ASN A 99 8.70 -6.16 -7.60
CA ASN A 99 9.53 -4.97 -7.43
C ASN A 99 9.75 -4.61 -5.96
N TYR A 100 8.71 -4.70 -5.13
CA TYR A 100 8.82 -4.43 -3.69
C TYR A 100 9.79 -5.40 -3.01
N ILE A 101 9.62 -6.70 -3.27
CA ILE A 101 10.45 -7.73 -2.65
C ILE A 101 11.88 -7.66 -3.16
N ASP A 102 12.09 -7.51 -4.48
CA ASP A 102 13.43 -7.41 -5.08
C ASP A 102 14.18 -6.19 -4.55
N LEU A 103 13.54 -5.02 -4.46
CA LEU A 103 14.15 -3.83 -3.87
C LEU A 103 14.48 -4.04 -2.39
N HIS A 104 13.55 -4.61 -1.62
CA HIS A 104 13.79 -4.88 -0.20
C HIS A 104 14.99 -5.83 0.00
N LYS A 105 15.08 -6.89 -0.79
CA LYS A 105 16.22 -7.82 -0.75
C LYS A 105 17.53 -7.17 -1.16
N ARG A 106 17.54 -6.32 -2.19
CA ARG A 106 18.76 -5.64 -2.64
C ARG A 106 19.26 -4.62 -1.63
N GLN A 107 18.35 -3.91 -0.96
CA GLN A 107 18.72 -2.84 -0.04
C GLN A 107 18.92 -3.30 1.41
N PHE A 108 18.17 -4.32 1.85
CA PHE A 108 18.15 -4.78 3.24
C PHE A 108 18.51 -6.26 3.42
N GLY A 109 18.71 -7.02 2.33
CA GLY A 109 19.14 -8.42 2.39
C GLY A 109 18.06 -9.42 2.80
N THR A 110 16.85 -8.97 3.12
CA THR A 110 15.77 -9.81 3.68
C THR A 110 14.47 -9.69 2.86
N MET A 111 13.53 -10.60 3.09
CA MET A 111 12.15 -10.47 2.61
C MET A 111 11.43 -9.39 3.46
N PRO A 112 10.52 -8.59 2.89
CA PRO A 112 9.69 -7.70 3.71
C PRO A 112 8.74 -8.50 4.61
N ASP A 113 8.77 -8.22 5.91
CA ASP A 113 7.98 -8.91 6.93
C ASP A 113 6.46 -8.75 6.72
N ASP A 114 6.03 -7.63 6.14
CA ASP A 114 4.63 -7.30 5.92
C ASP A 114 4.08 -7.75 4.56
N MET A 115 4.89 -8.41 3.73
CA MET A 115 4.54 -8.75 2.35
C MET A 115 3.24 -9.55 2.24
N TYR A 116 2.96 -10.42 3.22
CA TYR A 116 1.73 -11.23 3.28
C TYR A 116 0.45 -10.38 3.25
N ARG A 117 0.50 -9.13 3.74
CA ARG A 117 -0.64 -8.19 3.75
C ARG A 117 -1.01 -7.69 2.35
N TYR A 118 -0.14 -7.89 1.36
CA TYR A 118 -0.28 -7.38 0.00
C TYR A 118 -0.64 -8.45 -1.04
N VAL A 119 -0.73 -9.71 -0.62
CA VAL A 119 -1.24 -10.81 -1.45
C VAL A 119 -2.73 -10.99 -1.12
N ARG A 120 -3.61 -10.89 -2.12
CA ARG A 120 -5.07 -11.13 -1.91
C ARG A 120 -5.44 -12.55 -2.26
N THR A 121 -4.90 -13.08 -3.36
CA THR A 121 -5.11 -14.46 -3.80
C THR A 121 -3.81 -15.05 -4.30
N MET A 122 -3.74 -16.36 -4.48
CA MET A 122 -2.56 -17.00 -5.05
C MET A 122 -2.23 -16.55 -6.49
N THR A 123 -3.17 -15.89 -7.18
CA THR A 123 -2.92 -15.30 -8.51
C THR A 123 -2.08 -14.02 -8.47
N ASP A 124 -1.99 -13.36 -7.31
CA ASP A 124 -1.11 -12.21 -7.11
C ASP A 124 0.37 -12.63 -6.97
N VAL A 125 0.64 -13.92 -6.76
CA VAL A 125 1.98 -14.42 -6.47
C VAL A 125 2.81 -14.58 -7.75
N PRO A 126 3.97 -13.89 -7.88
CA PRO A 126 4.88 -14.08 -9.00
C PRO A 126 5.40 -15.51 -9.10
N ILE A 127 5.40 -16.08 -10.31
CA ILE A 127 5.82 -17.47 -10.56
C ILE A 127 7.25 -17.72 -10.08
N THR A 128 8.16 -16.78 -10.35
CA THR A 128 9.58 -16.87 -9.98
C THR A 128 9.83 -16.91 -8.47
N MET A 129 8.88 -16.39 -7.67
CA MET A 129 9.02 -16.26 -6.21
C MET A 129 7.98 -17.11 -5.45
N LYS A 130 7.24 -17.97 -6.18
CA LYS A 130 6.08 -18.70 -5.63
C LYS A 130 6.42 -19.53 -4.41
N ALA A 131 7.51 -20.29 -4.44
CA ALA A 131 7.89 -21.16 -3.33
C ALA A 131 8.25 -20.38 -2.05
N GLU A 132 8.85 -19.20 -2.20
CA GLU A 132 9.25 -18.36 -1.08
C GLU A 132 8.06 -17.61 -0.49
N ILE A 133 7.26 -16.96 -1.34
CA ILE A 133 6.05 -16.25 -0.93
C ILE A 133 5.07 -17.21 -0.26
N THR A 134 4.84 -18.39 -0.83
CA THR A 134 3.92 -19.37 -0.23
C THR A 134 4.36 -19.80 1.17
N ARG A 135 5.67 -19.96 1.41
CA ARG A 135 6.18 -20.24 2.77
C ARG A 135 5.90 -19.08 3.71
N HIS A 136 6.11 -17.86 3.25
CA HIS A 136 5.85 -16.66 4.04
C HIS A 136 4.37 -16.49 4.39
N LEU A 137 3.46 -16.76 3.45
CA LEU A 137 2.01 -16.71 3.69
C LEU A 137 1.57 -17.73 4.74
N LYS A 138 2.08 -18.98 4.64
CA LYS A 138 1.79 -20.04 5.62
C LYS A 138 2.28 -19.71 7.03
N ALA A 139 3.38 -18.96 7.15
CA ALA A 139 3.92 -18.55 8.45
C ALA A 139 3.10 -17.43 9.13
N HIS A 140 2.18 -16.79 8.40
CA HIS A 140 1.43 -15.61 8.86
C HIS A 140 -0.09 -15.84 8.87
N ASP A 141 -0.55 -17.10 8.92
CA ASP A 141 -1.97 -17.49 8.92
C ASP A 141 -2.80 -16.78 7.85
N TRP A 142 -2.20 -16.55 6.68
CA TRP A 142 -2.81 -15.80 5.60
C TRP A 142 -3.99 -16.56 4.99
N THR A 143 -5.08 -15.83 4.73
CA THR A 143 -6.27 -16.33 4.03
C THR A 143 -6.54 -15.55 2.76
N GLU A 144 -7.10 -16.22 1.75
CA GLU A 144 -7.51 -15.55 0.52
C GLU A 144 -8.59 -14.50 0.76
N ASN A 145 -8.52 -13.42 -0.02
CA ASN A 145 -9.46 -12.32 0.00
C ASN A 145 -9.84 -11.93 -1.44
N THR A 146 -10.95 -11.22 -1.59
CA THR A 146 -11.48 -10.82 -2.88
C THR A 146 -10.75 -9.59 -3.43
N ILE A 147 -10.87 -9.35 -4.74
CA ILE A 147 -10.40 -8.13 -5.38
C ILE A 147 -11.61 -7.20 -5.51
N PRO A 148 -11.70 -6.11 -4.71
CA PRO A 148 -12.87 -5.27 -4.68
C PRO A 148 -12.88 -4.22 -5.79
N ASP A 149 -14.04 -3.57 -5.97
CA ASP A 149 -14.17 -2.27 -6.66
C ASP A 149 -14.34 -1.17 -5.58
N PRO A 150 -13.24 -0.73 -4.94
CA PRO A 150 -13.29 0.01 -3.68
C PRO A 150 -13.73 1.46 -3.85
N THR A 151 -14.52 1.95 -2.91
CA THR A 151 -14.80 3.38 -2.73
C THR A 151 -14.92 3.78 -1.26
N LEU A 152 -14.37 4.95 -0.93
CA LEU A 152 -14.58 5.61 0.37
C LEU A 152 -15.90 6.40 0.40
N LEU A 153 -16.58 6.55 -0.73
CA LEU A 153 -17.74 7.42 -0.87
C LEU A 153 -19.01 6.58 -1.01
N SER A 154 -19.83 6.55 0.03
CA SER A 154 -21.12 5.85 0.04
C SER A 154 -22.03 6.26 -1.13
N ARG A 155 -21.99 7.54 -1.54
CA ARG A 155 -22.75 8.05 -2.70
C ARG A 155 -22.38 7.44 -4.05
N GLN A 156 -21.22 6.77 -4.16
CA GLN A 156 -20.77 6.10 -5.39
C GLN A 156 -21.24 4.64 -5.47
N VAL A 157 -21.76 4.07 -4.38
CA VAL A 157 -22.30 2.71 -4.36
C VAL A 157 -23.50 2.65 -5.30
N LEU A 158 -23.52 1.65 -6.17
CA LEU A 158 -24.61 1.41 -7.10
C LEU A 158 -25.87 1.06 -6.30
N LYS A 159 -26.93 1.84 -6.48
CA LYS A 159 -28.24 1.49 -5.94
C LYS A 159 -28.80 0.34 -6.76
N LYS A 160 -29.17 -0.77 -6.12
CA LYS A 160 -30.03 -1.77 -6.77
C LYS A 160 -31.38 -1.10 -7.03
N GLU A 161 -31.75 -0.89 -8.29
CA GLU A 161 -33.13 -0.58 -8.63
C GLU A 161 -34.01 -1.71 -8.08
N ARG A 162 -35.04 -1.33 -7.32
CA ARG A 162 -36.04 -2.26 -6.77
C ARG A 162 -37.07 -2.56 -7.83
#